data_AF-A0A165SF16-F1
#
_entry.id   AF-A0A165SF16-F1
#
_cell.length_a   1.000
_cell.length_b   1.000
_cell.length_c   1.000
_cell.angle_alpha   90.00
_cell.angle_beta   90.00
_cell.angle_gamma   90.00
#
_symmetry.space_group_name_H-M   'P 1'
#
loop_
_entity.id
_entity.type
_entity.pdbx_description
1 polymer ?
#
loop_
_entity_poly.entity_id
_entity_poly.type
_entity_poly.pdbx_seq_one_letter_code
_entity_poly.pdbx_strand_id
1 'polypeptide(L)'
;MKLGALRVLPLLFILVAIGLLELRPHPAVAQKEDKARQILNKTIEKFSEIKAMSFTVYASEERIFKDRVPLNFVFEYTVNILGHGDLKIDLPRPNGMSEIYLDDGIITYFDKTRNIYTQGDFTGTSSEFIEVLRSDFQLTLPGIDLANPELGQMLDDLITKSVYVGREVLPEGVAHHLAFFNDQVDWQLWVYEDSGLPGYLIITYKDLVGLPQTHLSYRGWNLEPQLNSEDFRFNPPEGAERFSLPALSAVENGGSSR
;
A
#
# COMPACT_ATOMS: atom_id res chain seq x y z
N MET A 1 -17.63 65.51 -2.82
CA MET A 1 -18.77 64.85 -2.12
C MET A 1 -19.48 63.97 -3.12
N LYS A 2 -19.82 62.70 -2.91
CA LYS A 2 -19.55 61.65 -1.93
C LYS A 2 -20.31 60.42 -2.49
N LEU A 3 -19.75 59.22 -2.28
CA LEU A 3 -20.39 57.89 -2.28
C LEU A 3 -20.90 57.28 -3.59
N GLY A 4 -20.31 56.13 -3.95
CA GLY A 4 -20.91 55.16 -4.87
C GLY A 4 -20.15 53.83 -5.00
N ALA A 5 -19.31 53.45 -4.03
CA ALA A 5 -18.54 52.21 -4.10
C ALA A 5 -18.55 51.50 -2.74
N LEU A 6 -19.70 50.95 -2.34
CA LEU A 6 -19.76 50.00 -1.22
C LEU A 6 -21.10 49.26 -1.23
N ARG A 7 -21.20 48.12 -1.94
CA ARG A 7 -22.33 47.18 -1.74
C ARG A 7 -22.14 45.75 -2.24
N VAL A 8 -20.93 45.33 -2.59
CA VAL A 8 -20.66 43.94 -3.03
C VAL A 8 -19.79 43.14 -2.05
N LEU A 9 -19.18 43.82 -1.07
CA LEU A 9 -18.25 43.18 -0.13
C LEU A 9 -18.88 42.32 1.00
N PRO A 10 -20.15 42.49 1.45
CA PRO A 10 -20.67 41.64 2.53
C PRO A 10 -21.20 40.28 2.06
N LEU A 11 -21.47 40.08 0.75
CA LEU A 11 -21.93 38.77 0.24
C LEU A 11 -20.78 37.75 0.11
N LEU A 12 -19.55 38.21 -0.18
CA LEU A 12 -18.41 37.31 -0.35
C LEU A 12 -18.01 36.67 0.99
N PHE A 13 -18.12 37.39 2.11
CA PHE A 13 -17.83 36.86 3.45
C PHE A 13 -18.85 35.82 3.92
N ILE A 14 -20.13 35.94 3.52
CA ILE A 14 -21.17 34.97 3.87
C ILE A 14 -20.98 33.66 3.09
N LEU A 15 -20.62 33.73 1.80
CA LEU A 15 -20.28 32.54 0.99
C LEU A 15 -19.04 31.80 1.51
N VAL A 16 -18.01 32.53 1.97
CA VAL A 16 -16.81 31.93 2.59
C VAL A 16 -17.15 31.29 3.95
N ALA A 17 -18.01 31.90 4.76
CA ALA A 17 -18.41 31.35 6.06
C ALA A 17 -19.30 30.10 5.94
N ILE A 18 -20.16 30.01 4.90
CA ILE A 18 -20.96 28.82 4.61
C ILE A 18 -20.06 27.69 4.08
N GLY A 19 -19.10 27.99 3.20
CA GLY A 19 -18.13 27.01 2.70
C GLY A 19 -17.25 26.38 3.80
N LEU A 20 -16.93 27.14 4.86
CA LEU A 20 -16.20 26.61 6.02
C LEU A 20 -17.05 25.72 6.95
N LEU A 21 -18.38 25.83 6.94
CA LEU A 21 -19.27 25.01 7.76
C LEU A 21 -19.62 23.66 7.09
N GLU A 22 -19.55 23.58 5.75
CA GLU A 22 -19.72 22.33 4.97
C GLU A 22 -18.48 21.42 4.96
N LEU A 23 -17.34 21.87 5.52
CA LEU A 23 -16.15 21.03 5.70
C LEU A 23 -16.28 20.03 6.86
N ARG A 24 -17.42 19.99 7.56
CA ARG A 24 -17.64 18.99 8.60
C ARG A 24 -17.92 17.64 7.93
N PRO A 25 -17.18 16.58 8.28
CA PRO A 25 -17.45 15.25 7.74
C PRO A 25 -18.88 14.85 8.12
N HIS A 26 -19.68 14.51 7.11
CA HIS A 26 -20.98 13.90 7.33
C HIS A 26 -20.76 12.43 7.70
N PRO A 27 -21.50 11.88 8.67
CA PRO A 27 -21.40 10.45 8.97
C PRO A 27 -21.75 9.66 7.71
N ALA A 28 -20.84 8.76 7.30
CA ALA A 28 -21.11 7.86 6.19
C ALA A 28 -22.27 6.92 6.56
N VAL A 29 -23.19 6.70 5.61
CA VAL A 29 -24.30 5.78 5.78
C VAL A 29 -23.94 4.45 5.10
N ALA A 30 -23.82 3.39 5.88
CA ALA A 30 -23.61 2.05 5.37
C ALA A 30 -24.80 1.63 4.49
N GLN A 31 -24.56 1.26 3.23
CA GLN A 31 -25.65 0.92 2.31
C GLN A 31 -25.94 -0.58 2.25
N LYS A 32 -24.91 -1.45 2.27
CA LYS A 32 -25.04 -2.92 2.15
C LYS A 32 -23.84 -3.63 2.78
N GLU A 33 -24.08 -4.55 3.71
CA GLU A 33 -23.01 -5.25 4.46
C GLU A 33 -22.26 -6.30 3.61
N ASP A 34 -22.86 -6.87 2.55
CA ASP A 34 -22.22 -7.92 1.73
C ASP A 34 -21.48 -7.42 0.47
N LYS A 35 -21.85 -6.26 -0.08
CA LYS A 35 -21.34 -5.81 -1.39
C LYS A 35 -19.84 -5.52 -1.35
N ALA A 36 -19.32 -5.03 -0.23
CA ALA A 36 -17.90 -4.72 -0.09
C ALA A 36 -17.02 -5.97 -0.15
N ARG A 37 -17.37 -7.02 0.61
CA ARG A 37 -16.66 -8.30 0.56
C ARG A 37 -16.73 -8.95 -0.83
N GLN A 38 -17.88 -8.85 -1.51
CA GLN A 38 -17.99 -9.39 -2.87
C GLN A 38 -17.04 -8.71 -3.87
N ILE A 39 -16.88 -7.40 -3.80
CA ILE A 39 -15.96 -6.66 -4.68
C ILE A 39 -14.50 -7.00 -4.34
N LEU A 40 -14.16 -7.05 -3.04
CA LEU A 40 -12.83 -7.42 -2.58
C LEU A 40 -12.46 -8.84 -3.03
N ASN A 41 -13.34 -9.83 -2.81
CA ASN A 41 -13.08 -11.21 -3.20
C ASN A 41 -12.85 -11.35 -4.71
N LYS A 42 -13.64 -10.65 -5.54
CA LYS A 42 -13.42 -10.62 -7.00
C LYS A 42 -12.07 -10.00 -7.38
N THR A 43 -11.62 -8.99 -6.63
CA THR A 43 -10.32 -8.34 -6.86
C THR A 43 -9.18 -9.31 -6.54
N ILE A 44 -9.28 -10.03 -5.42
CA ILE A 44 -8.28 -11.03 -5.00
C ILE A 44 -8.27 -12.24 -5.93
N GLU A 45 -9.45 -12.77 -6.29
CA GLU A 45 -9.59 -13.86 -7.25
C GLU A 45 -8.92 -13.49 -8.58
N LYS A 46 -9.16 -12.27 -9.07
CA LYS A 46 -8.49 -11.74 -10.26
C LYS A 46 -6.98 -11.81 -10.13
N PHE A 47 -6.39 -11.36 -9.02
CA PHE A 47 -4.93 -11.43 -8.82
C PHE A 47 -4.38 -12.84 -8.70
N SER A 48 -5.14 -13.78 -8.13
CA SER A 48 -4.71 -15.18 -8.01
C SER A 48 -4.52 -15.90 -9.36
N GLU A 49 -5.18 -15.41 -10.41
CA GLU A 49 -5.09 -15.96 -11.78
C GLU A 49 -3.96 -15.31 -12.61
N ILE A 50 -3.41 -14.18 -12.16
CA ILE A 50 -2.40 -13.42 -12.90
C ILE A 50 -1.02 -14.07 -12.76
N LYS A 51 -0.38 -14.31 -13.90
CA LYS A 51 0.97 -14.90 -13.96
C LYS A 51 2.10 -13.89 -13.91
N ALA A 52 1.81 -12.62 -14.15
CA ALA A 52 2.79 -11.55 -14.07
C ALA A 52 2.08 -10.23 -13.82
N MET A 53 2.61 -9.39 -12.96
CA MET A 53 2.03 -8.06 -12.75
C MET A 53 3.09 -7.01 -12.46
N SER A 54 2.80 -5.78 -12.83
CA SER A 54 3.56 -4.60 -12.50
C SER A 54 2.63 -3.47 -12.06
N PHE A 55 2.99 -2.76 -11.01
CA PHE A 55 2.23 -1.61 -10.51
C PHE A 55 3.11 -0.70 -9.65
N THR A 56 2.68 0.55 -9.50
CA THR A 56 3.35 1.53 -8.64
C THR A 56 2.44 1.93 -7.49
N VAL A 57 3.01 2.04 -6.29
CA VAL A 57 2.35 2.53 -5.08
C VAL A 57 3.02 3.82 -4.63
N TYR A 58 2.24 4.89 -4.52
CA TYR A 58 2.62 6.08 -3.78
C TYR A 58 2.04 6.00 -2.36
N ALA A 59 2.89 6.07 -1.36
CA ALA A 59 2.53 6.00 0.05
C ALA A 59 2.68 7.37 0.74
N SER A 60 1.74 7.67 1.64
CA SER A 60 1.84 8.71 2.66
C SER A 60 1.52 8.07 4.01
N GLU A 61 2.53 7.92 4.85
CA GLU A 61 2.45 7.24 6.13
C GLU A 61 2.60 8.25 7.27
N GLU A 62 1.62 8.29 8.17
CA GLU A 62 1.76 9.01 9.42
C GLU A 62 2.55 8.21 10.43
N ARG A 63 3.63 8.82 10.94
CA ARG A 63 4.40 8.31 12.07
C ARG A 63 4.24 9.23 13.25
N ILE A 64 3.95 8.65 14.41
CA ILE A 64 3.76 9.43 15.64
C ILE A 64 5.12 9.91 16.14
N PHE A 65 5.32 11.22 16.08
CA PHE A 65 6.44 11.92 16.69
C PHE A 65 6.15 12.24 18.17
N LYS A 66 7.14 12.81 18.86
CA LYS A 66 6.98 13.29 20.24
C LYS A 66 5.66 14.03 20.43
N ASP A 67 5.11 13.90 21.63
CA ASP A 67 3.86 14.55 22.05
C ASP A 67 2.62 14.13 21.25
N ARG A 68 2.64 12.93 20.65
CA ARG A 68 1.50 12.33 19.91
C ARG A 68 1.14 13.09 18.64
N VAL A 69 2.13 13.74 18.03
CA VAL A 69 1.96 14.51 16.78
C VAL A 69 2.24 13.60 15.59
N PRO A 70 1.27 13.35 14.69
CA PRO A 70 1.55 12.63 13.46
C PRO A 70 2.42 13.48 12.52
N LEU A 71 3.46 12.87 11.95
CA LEU A 71 4.24 13.42 10.86
C LEU A 71 4.07 12.54 9.63
N ASN A 72 3.78 13.14 8.48
CA ASN A 72 3.63 12.42 7.23
C ASN A 72 4.97 12.19 6.54
N PHE A 73 5.20 10.95 6.13
CA PHE A 73 6.33 10.51 5.32
C PHE A 73 5.82 9.95 4.01
N VAL A 74 6.38 10.42 2.90
CA VAL A 74 5.94 10.00 1.57
C VAL A 74 7.06 9.29 0.82
N PHE A 75 6.71 8.25 0.09
CA PHE A 75 7.62 7.50 -0.75
C PHE A 75 6.83 6.77 -1.83
N GLU A 76 7.53 6.33 -2.87
CA GLU A 76 6.96 5.57 -3.97
C GLU A 76 7.77 4.29 -4.15
N TYR A 77 7.12 3.24 -4.62
CA TYR A 77 7.79 2.03 -5.05
C TYR A 77 7.04 1.35 -6.19
N THR A 78 7.78 0.70 -7.08
CA THR A 78 7.23 -0.10 -8.17
C THR A 78 7.46 -1.57 -7.88
N VAL A 79 6.42 -2.37 -8.00
CA VAL A 79 6.45 -3.82 -7.79
C VAL A 79 6.32 -4.50 -9.13
N ASN A 80 7.19 -5.47 -9.40
CA ASN A 80 7.09 -6.41 -10.50
C ASN A 80 7.04 -7.82 -9.91
N ILE A 81 6.13 -8.65 -10.40
CA ILE A 81 5.92 -10.03 -9.96
C ILE A 81 5.86 -10.92 -11.20
N LEU A 82 6.55 -12.05 -11.15
CA LEU A 82 6.47 -13.11 -12.16
C LEU A 82 6.18 -14.47 -11.48
N GLY A 83 5.14 -15.13 -11.96
CA GLY A 83 4.62 -16.36 -11.38
C GLY A 83 4.18 -16.17 -9.93
N HIS A 84 4.51 -17.15 -9.10
CA HIS A 84 4.19 -17.17 -7.67
C HIS A 84 5.41 -16.93 -6.77
N GLY A 85 6.59 -16.63 -7.32
CA GLY A 85 7.84 -16.65 -6.58
C GLY A 85 8.77 -15.46 -6.84
N ASP A 86 8.84 -14.98 -8.08
CA ASP A 86 9.82 -13.97 -8.45
C ASP A 86 9.24 -12.57 -8.24
N LEU A 87 9.99 -11.73 -7.54
CA LEU A 87 9.58 -10.38 -7.21
C LEU A 87 10.75 -9.41 -7.31
N LYS A 88 10.49 -8.24 -7.91
CA LYS A 88 11.42 -7.13 -7.96
C LYS A 88 10.72 -5.85 -7.51
N ILE A 89 11.33 -5.12 -6.60
CA ILE A 89 10.81 -3.84 -6.12
C ILE A 89 11.83 -2.74 -6.37
N ASP A 90 11.45 -1.74 -7.14
CA ASP A 90 12.22 -0.53 -7.34
C ASP A 90 11.80 0.54 -6.31
N LEU A 91 12.78 1.07 -5.57
CA LEU A 91 12.60 2.01 -4.46
C LEU A 91 13.37 3.32 -4.73
N PRO A 92 12.74 4.29 -5.42
CA PRO A 92 13.31 5.61 -5.61
C PRO A 92 13.66 6.29 -4.27
N ARG A 93 14.80 6.97 -4.25
CA ARG A 93 15.26 7.84 -3.17
C ARG A 93 15.62 9.21 -3.72
N PRO A 94 15.64 10.27 -2.86
CA PRO A 94 16.04 11.60 -3.29
C PRO A 94 17.36 11.65 -4.08
N ASN A 95 18.31 10.77 -3.75
CA ASN A 95 19.63 10.70 -4.39
C ASN A 95 19.92 9.34 -5.06
N GLY A 96 18.89 8.64 -5.54
CA GLY A 96 19.07 7.45 -6.38
C GLY A 96 18.01 6.37 -6.16
N MET A 97 18.43 5.11 -6.11
CA MET A 97 17.52 3.97 -6.19
C MET A 97 18.02 2.80 -5.35
N SER A 98 17.11 2.11 -4.67
CA SER A 98 17.33 0.73 -4.26
C SER A 98 16.47 -0.23 -5.04
N GLU A 99 16.95 -1.45 -5.12
CA GLU A 99 16.23 -2.56 -5.72
C GLU A 99 16.19 -3.71 -4.70
N ILE A 100 15.02 -4.31 -4.55
CA ILE A 100 14.84 -5.56 -3.82
C ILE A 100 14.54 -6.63 -4.85
N TYR A 101 15.16 -7.80 -4.69
CA TYR A 101 14.91 -8.97 -5.50
C TYR A 101 14.54 -10.14 -4.59
N LEU A 102 13.62 -10.97 -5.06
CA LEU A 102 13.42 -12.34 -4.63
C LEU A 102 13.48 -13.21 -5.88
N ASP A 103 14.48 -14.07 -5.92
CA ASP A 103 14.75 -15.00 -7.03
C ASP A 103 15.29 -16.31 -6.45
N ASP A 104 14.64 -17.43 -6.77
CA ASP A 104 15.01 -18.79 -6.34
C ASP A 104 15.35 -18.92 -4.82
N GLY A 105 14.53 -18.28 -3.98
CA GLY A 105 14.72 -18.30 -2.52
C GLY A 105 15.91 -17.47 -2.02
N ILE A 106 16.38 -16.50 -2.80
CA ILE A 106 17.41 -15.55 -2.37
C ILE A 106 16.80 -14.15 -2.35
N ILE A 107 16.75 -13.55 -1.16
CA ILE A 107 16.42 -12.12 -1.03
C ILE A 107 17.68 -11.33 -1.26
N THR A 108 17.62 -10.34 -2.15
CA THR A 108 18.68 -9.36 -2.33
C THR A 108 18.15 -7.97 -2.06
N TYR A 109 18.87 -7.19 -1.24
CA TYR A 109 18.73 -5.74 -1.21
C TYR A 109 19.97 -5.11 -1.84
N PHE A 110 19.74 -4.25 -2.84
CA PHE A 110 20.79 -3.50 -3.51
C PHE A 110 20.54 -2.01 -3.38
N ASP A 111 21.56 -1.26 -2.98
CA ASP A 111 21.59 0.19 -3.04
C ASP A 111 22.48 0.63 -4.21
N LYS A 112 21.85 1.04 -5.32
CA LYS A 112 22.55 1.47 -6.54
C LYS A 112 23.43 2.69 -6.30
N THR A 113 22.99 3.60 -5.41
CA THR A 113 23.70 4.85 -5.13
C THR A 113 25.01 4.60 -4.40
N ARG A 114 24.98 3.70 -3.40
CA ARG A 114 26.16 3.35 -2.61
C ARG A 114 26.96 2.22 -3.22
N ASN A 115 26.45 1.56 -4.26
CA ASN A 115 26.99 0.35 -4.85
C ASN A 115 27.25 -0.75 -3.81
N ILE A 116 26.30 -0.94 -2.90
CA ILE A 116 26.39 -1.97 -1.85
C ILE A 116 25.18 -2.88 -1.92
N TYR A 117 25.37 -4.16 -1.60
CA TYR A 117 24.30 -5.13 -1.60
C TYR A 117 24.43 -6.12 -0.45
N THR A 118 23.32 -6.76 -0.11
CA THR A 118 23.29 -7.91 0.79
C THR A 118 22.33 -8.95 0.25
N GLN A 119 22.57 -10.21 0.61
CA GLN A 119 21.74 -11.35 0.25
C GLN A 119 21.55 -12.27 1.44
N GLY A 120 20.37 -12.87 1.54
CA GLY A 120 20.05 -13.92 2.50
C GLY A 120 19.17 -14.98 1.88
N ASP A 121 19.36 -16.21 2.32
CA ASP A 121 18.49 -17.33 1.93
C ASP A 121 17.11 -17.12 2.55
N PHE A 122 16.07 -17.36 1.75
CA PHE A 122 14.68 -17.26 2.13
C PHE A 122 13.91 -18.46 1.59
N THR A 123 13.29 -19.16 2.53
CA THR A 123 12.31 -20.21 2.24
C THR A 123 11.07 -19.86 3.02
N GLY A 124 9.98 -19.56 2.32
CA GLY A 124 8.75 -19.12 2.97
C GLY A 124 7.68 -18.68 1.97
N THR A 125 6.57 -18.20 2.52
CA THR A 125 5.44 -17.65 1.78
C THR A 125 5.67 -16.20 1.35
N SER A 126 4.86 -15.68 0.43
CA SER A 126 4.90 -14.24 0.09
C SER A 126 4.61 -13.35 1.31
N SER A 127 3.75 -13.81 2.21
CA SER A 127 3.42 -13.15 3.48
C SER A 127 4.65 -13.05 4.39
N GLU A 128 5.40 -14.13 4.51
CA GLU A 128 6.65 -14.19 5.28
C GLU A 128 7.76 -13.33 4.67
N PHE A 129 7.82 -13.24 3.33
CA PHE A 129 8.77 -12.37 2.65
C PHE A 129 8.54 -10.89 3.01
N ILE A 130 7.29 -10.43 3.01
CA ILE A 130 6.93 -9.06 3.41
C ILE A 130 7.32 -8.82 4.87
N GLU A 131 7.13 -9.81 5.74
CA GLU A 131 7.56 -9.73 7.14
C GLU A 131 9.07 -9.64 7.30
N VAL A 132 9.85 -10.37 6.51
CA VAL A 132 11.32 -10.27 6.48
C VAL A 132 11.76 -8.87 6.05
N LEU A 133 11.15 -8.29 5.01
CA LEU A 133 11.43 -6.90 4.62
C LEU A 133 11.18 -5.91 5.77
N ARG A 134 10.10 -6.11 6.52
CA ARG A 134 9.73 -5.25 7.65
C ARG A 134 10.68 -5.41 8.84
N SER A 135 10.96 -6.64 9.25
CA SER A 135 11.69 -6.97 10.49
C SER A 135 13.21 -6.83 10.32
N ASP A 136 13.77 -7.41 9.27
CA ASP A 136 15.22 -7.51 9.09
C ASP A 136 15.78 -6.34 8.29
N PHE A 137 15.04 -5.87 7.28
CA PHE A 137 15.47 -4.74 6.43
C PHE A 137 14.92 -3.39 6.90
N GLN A 138 14.00 -3.36 7.86
CA GLN A 138 13.30 -2.14 8.31
C GLN A 138 12.62 -1.40 7.15
N LEU A 139 12.17 -2.14 6.13
CA LEU A 139 11.49 -1.62 4.96
C LEU A 139 10.00 -1.95 5.05
N THR A 140 9.19 -0.91 5.18
CA THR A 140 7.73 -1.03 5.14
C THR A 140 7.25 -0.72 3.73
N LEU A 141 6.57 -1.68 3.10
CA LEU A 141 5.99 -1.55 1.75
C LEU A 141 4.47 -1.68 1.85
N PRO A 142 3.80 -0.70 2.48
CA PRO A 142 2.40 -0.82 2.86
C PRO A 142 1.49 -1.00 1.64
N GLY A 143 0.64 -2.02 1.69
CA GLY A 143 -0.33 -2.30 0.62
C GLY A 143 0.21 -3.15 -0.52
N ILE A 144 1.44 -3.66 -0.43
CA ILE A 144 1.90 -4.76 -1.29
C ILE A 144 1.06 -6.03 -1.08
N ASP A 145 0.49 -6.20 0.12
CA ASP A 145 -0.37 -7.34 0.48
C ASP A 145 -1.62 -7.48 -0.38
N LEU A 146 -2.10 -6.40 -1.02
CA LEU A 146 -3.23 -6.51 -1.96
C LEU A 146 -2.90 -7.39 -3.16
N ALA A 147 -1.62 -7.50 -3.53
CA ALA A 147 -1.14 -8.39 -4.59
C ALA A 147 -0.67 -9.77 -4.06
N ASN A 148 -0.80 -10.02 -2.75
CA ASN A 148 -0.41 -11.30 -2.16
C ASN A 148 -1.44 -12.39 -2.53
N PRO A 149 -1.03 -13.49 -3.20
CA PRO A 149 -1.94 -14.57 -3.57
C PRO A 149 -2.61 -15.25 -2.35
N GLU A 150 -2.02 -15.13 -1.16
CA GLU A 150 -2.54 -15.69 0.08
C GLU A 150 -3.53 -14.77 0.81
N LEU A 151 -3.70 -13.51 0.37
CA LEU A 151 -4.54 -12.52 1.06
C LEU A 151 -5.97 -13.05 1.32
N GLY A 152 -6.53 -13.81 0.38
CA GLY A 152 -7.85 -14.42 0.51
C GLY A 152 -8.01 -15.31 1.75
N GLN A 153 -6.93 -15.99 2.18
CA GLN A 153 -6.92 -16.89 3.34
C GLN A 153 -6.87 -16.12 4.66
N MET A 154 -6.44 -14.85 4.63
CA MET A 154 -6.26 -14.01 5.82
C MET A 154 -7.44 -13.05 6.04
N LEU A 155 -8.39 -12.96 5.10
CA LEU A 155 -9.46 -11.96 5.15
C LEU A 155 -10.35 -12.05 6.39
N ASP A 156 -10.58 -13.25 6.93
CA ASP A 156 -11.45 -13.42 8.08
C ASP A 156 -10.79 -12.91 9.37
N ASP A 157 -9.46 -12.95 9.45
CA ASP A 157 -8.70 -12.31 10.54
C ASP A 157 -8.61 -10.78 10.35
N LEU A 158 -8.58 -10.32 9.09
CA LEU A 158 -8.46 -8.91 8.74
C LEU A 158 -9.80 -8.15 8.74
N ILE A 159 -10.94 -8.85 8.76
CA ILE A 159 -12.27 -8.24 8.57
C ILE A 159 -13.28 -8.85 9.55
N THR A 160 -13.60 -8.11 10.61
CA THR A 160 -14.76 -8.41 11.47
C THR A 160 -16.06 -7.82 10.91
N LYS A 161 -15.98 -6.66 10.25
CA LYS A 161 -17.13 -5.99 9.64
C LYS A 161 -16.73 -5.38 8.29
N SER A 162 -17.67 -5.38 7.34
CA SER A 162 -17.53 -4.71 6.05
C SER A 162 -18.70 -3.78 5.75
N VAL A 163 -18.42 -2.69 5.06
CA VAL A 163 -19.41 -1.68 4.65
C VAL A 163 -19.12 -1.28 3.21
N TYR A 164 -20.14 -1.38 2.34
CA TYR A 164 -20.12 -0.68 1.07
C TYR A 164 -20.58 0.77 1.27
N VAL A 165 -19.66 1.71 1.05
CA VAL A 165 -19.89 3.15 1.27
C VAL A 165 -20.61 3.76 0.05
N GLY A 166 -20.11 3.48 -1.15
CA GLY A 166 -20.71 4.03 -2.36
C GLY A 166 -19.80 4.01 -3.58
N ARG A 167 -20.05 4.98 -4.47
CA ARG A 167 -19.30 5.20 -5.70
C ARG A 167 -18.70 6.60 -5.65
N GLU A 168 -17.42 6.71 -5.96
CA GLU A 168 -16.67 7.97 -5.92
C GLU A 168 -15.79 8.09 -7.16
N VAL A 169 -15.37 9.30 -7.50
CA VAL A 169 -14.50 9.56 -8.65
C VAL A 169 -13.05 9.64 -8.17
N LEU A 170 -12.21 8.78 -8.72
CA LEU A 170 -10.75 8.81 -8.60
C LEU A 170 -10.12 9.27 -9.92
N PRO A 171 -8.81 9.57 -9.95
CA PRO A 171 -8.15 10.09 -11.15
C PRO A 171 -8.34 9.24 -12.42
N GLU A 172 -8.42 7.91 -12.31
CA GLU A 172 -8.54 7.02 -13.47
C GLU A 172 -9.99 6.58 -13.77
N GLY A 173 -10.99 7.05 -13.01
CA GLY A 173 -12.39 6.72 -13.26
C GLY A 173 -13.26 6.60 -12.01
N VAL A 174 -14.44 6.00 -12.17
CA VAL A 174 -15.35 5.72 -11.06
C VAL A 174 -14.87 4.49 -10.29
N ALA A 175 -14.84 4.59 -8.97
CA ALA A 175 -14.45 3.52 -8.07
C ALA A 175 -15.54 3.24 -7.02
N HIS A 176 -15.64 1.98 -6.64
CA HIS A 176 -16.37 1.52 -5.48
C HIS A 176 -15.57 1.81 -4.20
N HIS A 177 -16.18 2.49 -3.23
CA HIS A 177 -15.59 2.72 -1.91
C HIS A 177 -16.06 1.64 -0.94
N LEU A 178 -15.10 0.85 -0.47
CA LEU A 178 -15.25 -0.27 0.46
C LEU A 178 -14.61 0.10 1.79
N ALA A 179 -15.23 -0.25 2.92
CA ALA A 179 -14.64 -0.08 4.25
C ALA A 179 -14.70 -1.39 5.02
N PHE A 180 -13.65 -1.68 5.76
CA PHE A 180 -13.42 -2.90 6.51
C PHE A 180 -12.86 -2.57 7.89
N PHE A 181 -13.25 -3.35 8.89
CA PHE A 181 -12.96 -3.05 10.30
C PHE A 181 -12.59 -4.35 11.02
N ASN A 182 -11.53 -4.32 11.82
CA ASN A 182 -11.21 -5.33 12.85
C ASN A 182 -10.77 -4.64 14.15
N ASP A 183 -10.29 -5.33 15.17
CA ASP A 183 -9.96 -4.67 16.45
C ASP A 183 -8.71 -3.77 16.42
N GLN A 184 -7.77 -4.03 15.51
CA GLN A 184 -6.46 -3.36 15.47
C GLN A 184 -6.35 -2.29 14.38
N VAL A 185 -7.01 -2.52 13.24
CA VAL A 185 -6.88 -1.73 12.03
C VAL A 185 -8.25 -1.60 11.35
N ASP A 186 -8.59 -0.37 10.97
CA ASP A 186 -9.67 -0.11 10.03
C ASP A 186 -9.05 0.25 8.68
N TRP A 187 -9.61 -0.27 7.59
CA TRP A 187 -9.08 0.01 6.26
C TRP A 187 -10.18 0.27 5.24
N GLN A 188 -9.91 1.18 4.32
CA GLN A 188 -10.81 1.57 3.24
C GLN A 188 -10.13 1.35 1.91
N LEU A 189 -10.82 0.74 0.96
CA LEU A 189 -10.30 0.40 -0.35
C LEU A 189 -11.22 0.97 -1.44
N TRP A 190 -10.61 1.63 -2.41
CA TRP A 190 -11.28 2.07 -3.62
C TRP A 190 -10.89 1.15 -4.78
N VAL A 191 -11.89 0.53 -5.40
CA VAL A 191 -11.70 -0.39 -6.52
C VAL A 191 -12.41 0.18 -7.76
N TYR A 192 -11.67 0.39 -8.85
CA TYR A 192 -12.24 0.91 -10.10
C TYR A 192 -13.31 -0.02 -10.67
N GLU A 193 -14.43 0.54 -11.14
CA GLU A 193 -15.56 -0.25 -11.63
C GLU A 193 -15.24 -1.00 -12.93
N ASP A 194 -14.53 -0.34 -13.83
CA ASP A 194 -14.24 -0.88 -15.17
C ASP A 194 -13.16 -1.96 -15.12
N SER A 195 -12.08 -1.72 -14.36
CA SER A 195 -10.93 -2.63 -14.29
C SER A 195 -11.00 -3.63 -13.14
N GLY A 196 -11.77 -3.35 -12.09
CA GLY A 196 -11.75 -4.13 -10.86
C GLY A 196 -10.41 -4.06 -10.11
N LEU A 197 -9.62 -3.01 -10.33
CA LEU A 197 -8.30 -2.85 -9.71
C LEU A 197 -8.30 -1.83 -8.57
N PRO A 198 -7.48 -2.02 -7.52
CA PRO A 198 -7.26 -1.03 -6.48
C PRO A 198 -6.77 0.30 -7.07
N GLY A 199 -7.38 1.41 -6.64
CA GLY A 199 -6.92 2.77 -6.96
C GLY A 199 -6.40 3.53 -5.74
N TYR A 200 -7.00 3.28 -4.58
CA TYR A 200 -6.63 3.95 -3.34
C TYR A 200 -6.90 3.05 -2.13
N LEU A 201 -6.04 3.11 -1.10
CA LEU A 201 -6.20 2.40 0.16
C LEU A 201 -5.86 3.34 1.32
N ILE A 202 -6.69 3.35 2.36
CA ILE A 202 -6.41 4.00 3.64
C ILE A 202 -6.36 2.92 4.70
N ILE A 203 -5.32 2.92 5.51
CA ILE A 203 -5.15 2.06 6.69
C ILE A 203 -5.12 2.98 7.91
N THR A 204 -5.93 2.69 8.93
CA THR A 204 -5.98 3.44 10.20
C THR A 204 -5.61 2.51 11.35
N TYR A 205 -4.51 2.80 12.05
CA TYR A 205 -4.00 1.97 13.15
C TYR A 205 -4.64 2.38 14.47
N LYS A 206 -5.44 1.49 15.07
CA LYS A 206 -6.24 1.79 16.27
C LYS A 206 -5.53 1.52 17.59
N ASP A 207 -4.50 0.71 17.53
CA ASP A 207 -3.61 0.39 18.64
C ASP A 207 -2.61 1.53 18.94
N LEU A 208 -2.42 2.45 17.99
CA LEU A 208 -1.53 3.59 18.12
C LEU A 208 -2.25 4.86 18.55
N VAL A 209 -1.63 5.57 19.49
CA VAL A 209 -2.15 6.86 19.98
C VAL A 209 -2.16 7.87 18.84
N GLY A 210 -3.31 8.51 18.63
CA GLY A 210 -3.50 9.48 17.55
C GLY A 210 -4.14 8.90 16.29
N LEU A 211 -4.37 7.58 16.24
CA LEU A 211 -4.98 6.88 15.10
C LEU A 211 -4.28 7.21 13.78
N PRO A 212 -2.95 7.06 13.70
CA PRO A 212 -2.20 7.42 12.49
C PRO A 212 -2.74 6.66 11.28
N GLN A 213 -2.68 7.30 10.13
CA GLN A 213 -3.15 6.75 8.88
C GLN A 213 -2.02 6.52 7.87
N THR A 214 -2.12 5.45 7.10
CA THR A 214 -1.36 5.26 5.86
C THR A 214 -2.30 5.38 4.68
N HIS A 215 -1.97 6.27 3.75
CA HIS A 215 -2.70 6.51 2.52
C HIS A 215 -1.87 6.04 1.33
N LEU A 216 -2.46 5.22 0.47
CA LEU A 216 -1.79 4.57 -0.64
C LEU A 216 -2.55 4.82 -1.94
N SER A 217 -1.86 5.30 -2.97
CA SER A 217 -2.40 5.41 -4.32
C SER A 217 -1.72 4.39 -5.22
N TYR A 218 -2.54 3.52 -5.82
CA TYR A 218 -2.09 2.55 -6.81
C TYR A 218 -2.25 3.11 -8.21
N ARG A 219 -1.25 2.92 -9.05
CA ARG A 219 -1.23 3.43 -10.43
C ARG A 219 -0.49 2.49 -11.36
N GLY A 220 -0.80 2.62 -12.65
CA GLY A 220 -0.02 1.97 -13.70
C GLY A 220 -0.08 0.44 -13.66
N TRP A 221 -1.18 -0.13 -13.16
CA TRP A 221 -1.39 -1.56 -13.16
C TRP A 221 -1.24 -2.14 -14.57
N ASN A 222 -0.36 -3.12 -14.70
CA ASN A 222 -0.18 -3.94 -15.88
C ASN A 222 -0.22 -5.40 -15.45
N LEU A 223 -1.23 -6.15 -15.88
CA LEU A 223 -1.42 -7.57 -15.53
C LEU A 223 -0.88 -8.54 -16.60
N GLU A 224 -0.28 -7.99 -17.67
CA GLU A 224 0.40 -8.74 -18.72
C GLU A 224 1.72 -8.06 -19.11
N PRO A 225 2.58 -7.69 -18.15
CA PRO A 225 3.86 -7.07 -18.46
C PRO A 225 4.76 -8.09 -19.16
N GLN A 226 5.62 -7.59 -20.07
CA GLN A 226 6.61 -8.42 -20.74
C GLN A 226 7.82 -8.60 -19.81
N LEU A 227 7.69 -9.51 -18.85
CA LEU A 227 8.73 -9.87 -17.87
C LEU A 227 9.29 -11.25 -18.18
N ASN A 228 10.57 -11.44 -17.87
CA ASN A 228 11.26 -12.72 -17.97
C ASN A 228 12.09 -12.98 -16.71
N SER A 229 12.50 -14.23 -16.48
CA SER A 229 13.22 -14.62 -15.26
C SER A 229 14.54 -13.87 -15.03
N GLU A 230 15.21 -13.41 -16.10
CA GLU A 230 16.45 -12.65 -15.95
C GLU A 230 16.22 -11.25 -15.37
N ASP A 231 15.00 -10.71 -15.44
CA ASP A 231 14.66 -9.40 -14.85
C ASP A 231 14.71 -9.43 -13.30
N PHE A 232 14.61 -10.61 -12.71
CA PHE A 232 14.58 -10.86 -11.26
C PHE A 232 15.91 -11.35 -10.70
N ARG A 233 16.83 -11.77 -11.58
CA ARG A 233 18.17 -12.22 -11.20
C ARG A 233 19.07 -11.06 -10.85
N PHE A 234 19.51 -11.01 -9.59
CA PHE A 234 20.50 -10.02 -9.19
C PHE A 234 21.91 -10.47 -9.59
N ASN A 235 22.52 -9.69 -10.48
CA ASN A 235 23.93 -9.80 -10.82
C ASN A 235 24.67 -8.57 -10.23
N PRO A 236 25.55 -8.74 -9.23
CA PRO A 236 26.28 -7.63 -8.65
C PRO A 236 27.07 -6.87 -9.73
N PRO A 237 26.89 -5.54 -9.87
CA PRO A 237 27.66 -4.78 -10.84
C PRO A 237 29.13 -4.65 -10.41
N GLU A 238 29.98 -4.20 -11.32
CA GLU A 238 31.40 -4.02 -11.05
C GLU A 238 31.63 -3.10 -9.84
N GLY A 239 32.50 -3.55 -8.93
CA GLY A 239 32.84 -2.82 -7.71
C GLY A 239 31.75 -2.80 -6.64
N ALA A 240 30.67 -3.57 -6.78
CA ALA A 240 29.64 -3.65 -5.75
C ALA A 240 30.18 -4.34 -4.49
N GLU A 241 30.04 -3.69 -3.33
CA GLU A 241 30.48 -4.24 -2.06
C GLU A 241 29.36 -5.02 -1.38
N ARG A 242 29.63 -6.29 -1.05
CA ARG A 242 28.70 -7.10 -0.27
C ARG A 242 28.87 -6.80 1.22
N PHE A 243 27.78 -6.54 1.92
CA PHE A 243 27.74 -6.60 3.38
C PHE A 243 26.91 -7.80 3.84
N SER A 244 27.23 -8.33 5.02
CA SER A 244 26.47 -9.41 5.62
C SER A 244 25.35 -8.84 6.48
N LEU A 245 24.14 -9.36 6.30
CA LEU A 245 23.12 -9.27 7.33
C LEU A 245 23.43 -10.30 8.44
N PRO A 246 22.94 -10.09 9.67
CA PRO A 246 22.63 -11.21 10.55
C PRO A 246 21.81 -12.26 9.79
N ALA A 247 21.79 -13.50 10.28
CA ALA A 247 20.86 -14.49 9.73
C ALA A 247 19.46 -13.87 9.73
N LEU A 248 18.78 -13.90 8.56
CA LEU A 248 17.41 -13.43 8.46
C LEU A 248 16.61 -14.13 9.55
N SER A 249 15.70 -13.40 10.19
CA SER A 249 14.84 -13.95 11.22
C SER A 249 14.22 -15.21 10.65
N ALA A 250 14.62 -16.37 11.19
CA ALA A 250 14.04 -17.63 10.77
C ALA A 250 12.55 -17.47 11.00
N VAL A 251 11.75 -17.64 9.96
CA VAL A 251 10.34 -17.88 10.16
C VAL A 251 10.31 -19.15 11.01
N GLU A 252 10.08 -19.01 12.31
CA GLU A 252 9.81 -20.15 13.16
C GLU A 252 8.58 -20.79 12.54
N ASN A 253 8.79 -21.90 11.82
CA ASN A 253 7.71 -22.74 11.36
C ASN A 253 6.83 -22.98 12.59
N GLY A 254 5.66 -22.34 12.63
CA GLY A 254 4.67 -22.42 13.69
C GLY A 254 4.08 -23.82 13.73
N GLY A 255 4.91 -24.81 14.04
CA GLY A 255 4.59 -26.20 14.24
C GLY A 255 4.62 -26.49 15.73
N SER A 256 3.45 -26.35 16.36
CA SER A 256 3.00 -27.04 17.56
C SER A 256 3.98 -27.15 18.74
N SER A 257 3.67 -26.44 19.84
CA SER A 257 3.64 -27.12 21.14
C SER A 257 2.78 -26.39 22.18
N ARG A 258 1.72 -27.09 22.58
CA ARG A 258 0.84 -26.99 23.77
C ARG A 258 -0.48 -26.25 23.63
#